data_AF-A0A933QHP0-F1
#
_entry.id   AF-A0A933QHP0-F1
#
_cell.length_a   1.000
_cell.length_b   1.000
_cell.length_c   1.000
_cell.angle_alpha   90.00
_cell.angle_beta   90.00
_cell.angle_gamma   90.00
#
_symmetry.space_group_name_H-M   'P 1'
#
loop_
_entity.id
_entity.type
_entity.pdbx_description
1 polymer ?
#
loop_
_entity_poly.entity_id
_entity_poly.type
_entity_poly.pdbx_seq_one_letter_code
_entity_poly.pdbx_strand_id
1 'polypeptide(L)'
;PFMTFLLFLGIAWGFMWGIEKNKNSGIGVALLLAFTFFMGLMLSRILQVALGFSNGGTLIAMAAGGTGAIFFALAGVAATTKRDLSGLGKFLFAGLILVFVAILANIFFQIPALSLAISAICVVLFSAYILFDINRIVQGGETNYVSATLAVYLDIYNVFVSLLHLLMAFSGERD
;
A
#
# COMPACT_ATOMS: atom_id res chain seq x y z
N PRO A 1 -19.15 4.53 8.24
CA PRO A 1 -17.74 4.12 8.47
C PRO A 1 -17.51 2.60 8.33
N PHE A 2 -18.16 1.78 9.17
CA PHE A 2 -17.97 0.32 9.18
C PHE A 2 -18.52 -0.38 7.92
N MET A 3 -19.74 -0.03 7.48
CA MET A 3 -20.34 -0.59 6.26
C MET A 3 -19.49 -0.30 5.01
N THR A 4 -18.93 0.92 4.90
CA THR A 4 -18.04 1.29 3.78
C THR A 4 -16.73 0.52 3.81
N PHE A 5 -16.18 0.26 5.00
CA PHE A 5 -14.97 -0.54 5.17
C PHE A 5 -15.19 -2.00 4.76
N LEU A 6 -16.31 -2.61 5.18
CA LEU A 6 -16.67 -3.97 4.78
C LEU A 6 -16.93 -4.08 3.27
N LEU A 7 -17.64 -3.10 2.70
CA LEU A 7 -17.90 -3.03 1.27
C LEU A 7 -16.58 -2.87 0.49
N PHE A 8 -15.65 -2.04 0.96
CA PHE A 8 -14.31 -1.91 0.39
C PHE A 8 -13.56 -3.25 0.42
N LEU A 9 -13.50 -3.92 1.57
CA LEU A 9 -12.82 -5.22 1.69
C LEU A 9 -13.42 -6.26 0.74
N GLY A 10 -14.75 -6.35 0.67
CA GLY A 10 -15.43 -7.30 -0.21
C GLY A 10 -15.14 -7.04 -1.68
N ILE A 11 -15.19 -5.79 -2.12
CA ILE A 11 -14.88 -5.41 -3.50
C ILE A 11 -13.39 -5.63 -3.81
N ALA A 12 -12.49 -5.16 -2.95
CA ALA A 12 -11.05 -5.32 -3.15
C ALA A 12 -10.66 -6.79 -3.21
N TRP A 13 -11.21 -7.63 -2.33
CA TRP A 13 -10.98 -9.08 -2.36
C TRP A 13 -11.53 -9.72 -3.63
N GLY A 14 -12.73 -9.32 -4.08
CA GLY A 14 -13.32 -9.78 -5.34
C GLY A 14 -12.47 -9.42 -6.57
N PHE A 15 -11.93 -8.20 -6.62
CA PHE A 15 -10.99 -7.78 -7.66
C PHE A 15 -9.69 -8.57 -7.61
N MET A 16 -9.05 -8.69 -6.45
CA MET A 16 -7.79 -9.44 -6.30
C MET A 16 -7.97 -10.90 -6.72
N TRP A 17 -9.06 -11.54 -6.29
CA TRP A 17 -9.40 -12.90 -6.71
C TRP A 17 -9.64 -12.99 -8.22
N GLY A 18 -10.37 -12.03 -8.80
CA GLY A 18 -10.65 -11.99 -10.23
C GLY A 18 -9.39 -11.78 -11.08
N ILE A 19 -8.49 -10.91 -10.64
CA ILE A 19 -7.19 -10.66 -11.29
C ILE A 19 -6.34 -11.92 -11.25
N GLU A 20 -6.18 -12.52 -10.07
CA GLU A 20 -5.32 -13.69 -9.89
C GLU A 20 -5.85 -14.91 -10.65
N LYS A 21 -7.18 -15.07 -10.71
CA LYS A 21 -7.81 -16.12 -11.52
C LYS A 21 -7.59 -15.94 -13.03
N ASN A 22 -7.53 -14.69 -13.51
CA ASN A 22 -7.37 -14.36 -14.92
C ASN A 22 -5.96 -13.87 -15.28
N LYS A 23 -4.96 -14.13 -14.44
CA LYS A 23 -3.60 -13.59 -14.58
C LYS A 23 -2.87 -13.96 -15.87
N ASN A 24 -3.27 -15.06 -16.52
CA ASN A 24 -2.68 -15.53 -17.78
C ASN A 24 -3.44 -15.06 -19.03
N SER A 25 -4.41 -14.14 -18.88
CA SER A 25 -5.26 -13.64 -19.95
C SER A 25 -5.26 -12.11 -19.99
N GLY A 26 -5.55 -11.52 -21.16
CA GLY A 26 -5.74 -10.07 -21.30
C GLY A 26 -6.86 -9.51 -20.39
N ILE A 27 -7.80 -10.36 -19.98
CA ILE A 27 -8.83 -10.02 -18.98
C ILE A 27 -8.19 -9.67 -17.63
N GLY A 28 -7.11 -10.34 -17.23
CA GLY A 28 -6.39 -10.03 -15.98
C GLY A 28 -5.82 -8.61 -15.98
N VAL A 29 -5.34 -8.13 -17.12
CA VAL A 29 -4.85 -6.74 -17.28
C VAL A 29 -5.99 -5.74 -17.17
N ALA A 30 -7.13 -6.01 -17.83
CA ALA A 30 -8.31 -5.15 -17.73
C ALA A 30 -8.85 -5.07 -16.29
N LEU A 31 -8.88 -6.21 -15.58
CA LEU A 31 -9.27 -6.27 -14.17
C LEU A 31 -8.28 -5.52 -13.26
N LEU A 32 -6.99 -5.62 -13.54
CA LEU A 32 -5.96 -4.87 -12.82
C LEU A 32 -6.16 -3.36 -13.00
N LEU A 33 -6.37 -2.88 -14.23
CA LEU A 33 -6.64 -1.47 -14.49
C LEU A 33 -7.92 -1.01 -13.78
N ALA A 34 -9.00 -1.78 -13.88
CA ALA A 34 -10.24 -1.49 -13.16
C ALA A 34 -10.05 -1.45 -11.64
N PHE A 35 -9.22 -2.34 -11.09
CA PHE A 35 -8.86 -2.34 -9.67
C PHE A 35 -8.06 -1.09 -9.28
N THR A 36 -7.04 -0.71 -10.06
CA THR A 36 -6.26 0.51 -9.79
C THR A 36 -7.12 1.77 -9.85
N PHE A 37 -8.08 1.81 -10.77
CA PHE A 37 -9.06 2.90 -10.85
C PHE A 37 -9.98 2.92 -9.63
N PHE A 38 -10.54 1.77 -9.24
CA PHE A 38 -11.36 1.64 -8.04
C PHE A 38 -10.62 2.09 -6.78
N MET A 39 -9.38 1.66 -6.61
CA MET A 39 -8.53 2.06 -5.49
C MET A 39 -8.22 3.55 -5.49
N GLY A 40 -8.05 4.17 -6.68
CA GLY A 40 -7.95 5.61 -6.83
C GLY A 40 -9.23 6.35 -6.41
N LEU A 41 -10.41 5.83 -6.75
CA LEU A 41 -11.68 6.38 -6.27
C LEU A 41 -11.80 6.28 -4.75
N MET A 42 -11.34 5.19 -4.14
CA MET A 42 -11.35 5.04 -2.68
C MET A 42 -10.35 5.99 -2.01
N LEU A 43 -9.23 6.27 -2.67
CA LEU A 43 -8.24 7.25 -2.21
C LEU A 43 -8.82 8.67 -2.18
N SER A 44 -9.82 9.00 -3.02
CA SER A 44 -10.44 10.33 -3.05
C SER A 44 -10.92 10.81 -1.68
N ARG A 45 -11.37 9.91 -0.81
CA ARG A 45 -11.85 10.27 0.54
C ARG A 45 -10.73 10.80 1.42
N ILE A 46 -9.59 10.12 1.46
CA ILE A 46 -8.46 10.57 2.27
C ILE A 46 -7.83 11.84 1.68
N LEU A 47 -7.82 11.96 0.34
CA LEU A 47 -7.38 13.19 -0.32
C LEU A 47 -8.28 14.38 0.00
N GLN A 48 -9.60 14.20 0.09
CA GLN A 48 -10.52 15.26 0.52
C GLN A 48 -10.25 15.71 1.96
N VAL A 49 -9.92 14.77 2.86
CA VAL A 49 -9.51 15.12 4.23
C VAL A 49 -8.20 15.92 4.21
N ALA A 50 -7.22 15.51 3.41
CA ALA A 50 -5.96 16.23 3.25
C ALA A 50 -6.16 17.64 2.68
N LEU A 51 -7.01 17.80 1.66
CA LEU A 51 -7.35 19.10 1.06
C LEU A 51 -8.16 20.03 1.98
N GLY A 52 -8.65 19.53 3.13
CA GLY A 52 -9.25 20.36 4.16
C GLY A 52 -8.23 21.15 5.00
N PHE A 53 -6.94 20.82 4.90
CA PHE A 53 -5.86 21.60 5.50
C PHE A 53 -5.42 22.73 4.56
N SER A 54 -4.96 23.85 5.11
CA SER A 54 -4.48 25.00 4.32
C SER A 54 -3.31 24.62 3.41
N ASN A 55 -2.46 23.70 3.86
CA ASN A 55 -1.34 23.14 3.13
C ASN A 55 -1.63 21.76 2.49
N GLY A 56 -2.90 21.39 2.31
CA GLY A 56 -3.32 20.06 1.86
C GLY A 56 -2.69 19.58 0.54
N GLY A 57 -2.58 20.46 -0.45
CA GLY A 57 -1.93 20.14 -1.72
C GLY A 57 -0.44 19.79 -1.55
N THR A 58 0.25 20.52 -0.66
CA THR A 58 1.65 20.28 -0.32
C THR A 58 1.82 18.94 0.39
N LEU A 59 0.93 18.58 1.32
CA LEU A 59 0.97 17.28 2.01
C LEU A 59 0.83 16.11 1.04
N ILE A 60 -0.09 16.21 0.07
CA ILE A 60 -0.29 15.18 -0.96
C ILE A 60 0.96 15.07 -1.84
N ALA A 61 1.52 16.20 -2.27
CA ALA A 61 2.73 16.22 -3.07
C ALA A 61 3.93 15.63 -2.32
N MET A 62 4.08 15.95 -1.03
CA MET A 62 5.14 15.39 -0.18
C MET A 62 4.95 13.88 0.03
N ALA A 63 3.73 13.40 0.27
CA ALA A 63 3.45 11.97 0.39
C ALA A 63 3.77 11.23 -0.90
N ALA A 64 3.37 11.78 -2.05
CA ALA A 64 3.65 11.20 -3.37
C ALA A 64 5.15 11.19 -3.66
N GLY A 65 5.84 12.31 -3.42
CA GLY A 65 7.30 12.43 -3.60
C GLY A 65 8.07 11.49 -2.69
N GLY A 66 7.68 11.39 -1.41
CA GLY A 66 8.28 10.46 -0.44
C GLY A 66 8.08 9.00 -0.84
N THR A 67 6.87 8.64 -1.27
CA THR A 67 6.57 7.28 -1.76
C THR A 67 7.40 6.96 -3.01
N GLY A 68 7.49 7.88 -3.96
CA GLY A 68 8.33 7.73 -5.16
C GLY A 68 9.80 7.55 -4.80
N ALA A 69 10.33 8.37 -3.90
CA ALA A 69 11.72 8.26 -3.45
C ALA A 69 12.00 6.90 -2.78
N ILE A 70 11.12 6.44 -1.90
CA ILE A 70 11.22 5.11 -1.26
C ILE A 70 11.19 4.02 -2.33
N PHE A 71 10.21 4.06 -3.23
CA PHE A 71 10.05 3.06 -4.28
C PHE A 71 11.30 2.98 -5.17
N PHE A 72 11.76 4.09 -5.73
CA PHE A 72 12.92 4.08 -6.63
C PHE A 72 14.21 3.67 -5.92
N ALA A 73 14.43 4.14 -4.68
CA ALA A 73 15.60 3.76 -3.90
C ALA A 73 15.61 2.24 -3.63
N LEU A 74 14.50 1.69 -3.12
CA LEU A 74 14.42 0.28 -2.76
C LEU A 74 14.34 -0.64 -3.97
N ALA A 75 13.64 -0.23 -5.03
CA ALA A 75 13.64 -0.96 -6.29
C ALA A 75 15.04 -1.03 -6.92
N GLY A 76 15.81 0.07 -6.88
CA GLY A 76 17.20 0.08 -7.36
C GLY A 76 18.12 -0.85 -6.56
N VAL A 77 17.97 -0.85 -5.23
CA VAL A 77 18.70 -1.79 -4.35
C VAL A 77 18.27 -3.23 -4.63
N ALA A 78 16.97 -3.51 -4.71
CA ALA A 78 16.43 -4.84 -4.93
C ALA A 78 16.83 -5.42 -6.29
N ALA A 79 16.87 -4.59 -7.34
CA ALA A 79 17.25 -4.98 -8.69
C ALA A 79 18.74 -5.30 -8.84
N THR A 80 19.60 -4.73 -8.00
CA THR A 80 21.05 -4.99 -8.00
C THR A 80 21.47 -6.06 -6.99
N THR A 81 20.57 -6.41 -6.06
CA THR A 81 20.83 -7.40 -5.02
C THR A 81 20.81 -8.83 -5.57
N LYS A 82 21.97 -9.50 -5.54
CA LYS A 82 22.14 -10.89 -5.99
C LYS A 82 21.69 -11.95 -4.98
N ARG A 83 21.42 -11.54 -3.73
CA ARG A 83 21.01 -12.44 -2.66
C ARG A 83 19.52 -12.70 -2.77
N ASP A 84 19.11 -13.96 -2.69
CA ASP A 84 17.69 -14.32 -2.56
C ASP A 84 17.16 -13.88 -1.19
N LEU A 85 16.08 -13.09 -1.23
CA LEU A 85 15.37 -12.58 -0.06
C LEU A 85 14.11 -13.39 0.27
N SER A 86 13.90 -14.55 -0.36
CA SER A 86 12.78 -15.46 -0.09
C SER A 86 12.56 -15.74 1.41
N GLY A 87 13.64 -15.81 2.19
CA GLY A 87 13.58 -15.97 3.66
C GLY A 87 12.91 -14.81 4.41
N LEU A 88 12.95 -13.59 3.86
CA LEU A 88 12.30 -12.40 4.42
C LEU A 88 10.77 -12.50 4.34
N GLY A 89 10.23 -13.24 3.37
CA GLY A 89 8.78 -13.33 3.15
C GLY A 89 7.99 -13.82 4.36
N LYS A 90 8.54 -14.76 5.15
CA LYS A 90 7.87 -15.25 6.38
C LYS A 90 7.76 -14.16 7.45
N PHE A 91 8.80 -13.34 7.58
CA PHE A 91 8.82 -12.23 8.52
C PHE A 91 7.85 -11.13 8.08
N LEU A 92 7.85 -10.77 6.79
CA LEU A 92 6.91 -9.78 6.24
C LEU A 92 5.46 -10.22 6.42
N PHE A 93 5.16 -11.50 6.16
CA PHE A 93 3.82 -12.05 6.36
C PHE A 93 3.38 -11.99 7.83
N ALA A 94 4.27 -12.30 8.77
CA ALA A 94 3.97 -12.15 10.20
C ALA A 94 3.73 -10.67 10.58
N GLY A 95 4.52 -9.75 10.02
CA GLY A 95 4.32 -8.30 10.18
C GLY A 95 2.98 -7.82 9.64
N LEU A 96 2.56 -8.34 8.47
CA LEU A 96 1.27 -8.03 7.87
C LEU A 96 0.11 -8.48 8.76
N ILE A 97 0.18 -9.70 9.32
CA ILE A 97 -0.83 -10.19 10.28
C ILE A 97 -0.88 -9.27 11.51
N LEU A 98 0.27 -8.88 12.05
CA LEU A 98 0.35 -8.01 13.22
C LEU A 98 -0.30 -6.63 12.95
N VAL A 99 0.00 -6.02 11.80
CA VAL A 99 -0.64 -4.78 11.36
C VAL A 99 -2.14 -4.96 11.19
N PHE A 100 -2.58 -6.06 10.58
CA PHE A 100 -4.00 -6.35 10.39
C PHE A 100 -4.75 -6.45 11.73
N VAL A 101 -4.18 -7.16 12.71
CA VAL A 101 -4.72 -7.23 14.07
C VAL A 101 -4.74 -5.86 14.74
N ALA A 102 -3.70 -5.06 14.57
CA ALA A 102 -3.64 -3.70 15.12
C ALA A 102 -4.72 -2.78 14.51
N ILE A 103 -4.97 -2.88 13.20
CA ILE A 103 -6.06 -2.16 12.53
C ILE A 103 -7.41 -2.58 13.09
N LEU A 104 -7.66 -3.89 13.25
CA LEU A 104 -8.89 -4.39 13.84
C LEU A 104 -9.09 -3.87 15.27
N ALA A 105 -8.05 -3.91 16.10
CA ALA A 105 -8.10 -3.36 17.45
C ALA A 105 -8.39 -1.85 17.43
N ASN A 106 -7.75 -1.10 16.52
CA ASN A 106 -7.94 0.34 16.41
C ASN A 106 -9.37 0.73 15.95
N ILE A 107 -10.08 -0.14 15.25
CA ILE A 107 -11.51 0.10 14.90
C ILE A 107 -12.38 0.17 16.15
N PHE A 108 -12.10 -0.65 17.18
CA PHE A 108 -12.86 -0.67 18.43
C PHE A 108 -12.40 0.38 19.43
N PHE A 109 -11.08 0.55 19.58
CA PHE A 109 -10.51 1.45 20.58
C PHE A 109 -10.39 2.91 20.11
N GLN A 110 -10.30 3.13 18.80
CA GLN A 110 -10.21 4.46 18.17
C GLN A 110 -9.13 5.36 18.78
N ILE A 111 -7.96 4.80 19.10
CA ILE A 111 -6.88 5.52 19.77
C ILE A 111 -6.04 6.27 18.71
N PRO A 112 -5.98 7.61 18.74
CA PRO A 112 -5.23 8.37 17.74
C PRO A 112 -3.75 7.98 17.67
N ALA A 113 -3.10 7.80 18.82
CA ALA A 113 -1.70 7.39 18.89
C ALA A 113 -1.45 6.00 18.27
N LEU A 114 -2.39 5.05 18.44
CA LEU A 114 -2.31 3.73 17.83
C LEU A 114 -2.43 3.83 16.31
N SER A 115 -3.33 4.69 15.80
CA SER A 115 -3.44 4.94 14.36
C SER A 115 -2.13 5.45 13.75
N LEU A 116 -1.42 6.36 14.44
CA LEU A 116 -0.14 6.88 13.97
C LEU A 116 0.96 5.82 14.01
N ALA A 117 0.99 5.01 15.08
CA ALA A 117 1.93 3.89 15.18
C ALA A 117 1.71 2.87 14.06
N ILE A 118 0.45 2.53 13.76
CA ILE A 118 0.10 1.65 12.63
C ILE A 118 0.62 2.25 11.31
N SER A 119 0.35 3.53 11.03
CA SER A 119 0.84 4.17 9.81
C SER A 119 2.37 4.13 9.71
N ALA A 120 3.10 4.42 10.79
CA ALA A 120 4.56 4.35 10.80
C ALA A 120 5.07 2.93 10.50
N ILE A 121 4.47 1.92 11.13
CA ILE A 121 4.81 0.51 10.88
C ILE A 121 4.48 0.13 9.43
N CYS A 122 3.33 0.55 8.90
CA CYS A 122 2.94 0.30 7.52
C CYS A 122 3.96 0.88 6.53
N VAL A 123 4.44 2.12 6.73
CA VAL A 123 5.48 2.69 5.86
C VAL A 123 6.71 1.78 5.80
N VAL A 124 7.21 1.33 6.96
CA VAL A 124 8.39 0.46 7.01
C VAL A 124 8.11 -0.92 6.42
N LEU A 125 6.96 -1.52 6.77
CA LEU A 125 6.57 -2.87 6.35
C LEU A 125 6.38 -2.94 4.84
N PHE A 126 5.60 -2.01 4.26
CA PHE A 126 5.35 -2.00 2.83
C PHE A 126 6.57 -1.55 2.03
N SER A 127 7.44 -0.71 2.60
CA SER A 127 8.77 -0.46 2.02
C SER A 127 9.59 -1.75 1.92
N ALA A 128 9.58 -2.58 2.97
CA ALA A 128 10.26 -3.87 2.94
C ALA A 128 9.61 -4.86 1.95
N TYR A 129 8.28 -4.82 1.78
CA TYR A 129 7.59 -5.56 0.73
C TYR A 129 8.00 -5.11 -0.68
N ILE A 130 8.12 -3.79 -0.96
CA ILE A 130 8.64 -3.30 -2.25
C ILE A 130 10.01 -3.93 -2.55
N LEU A 131 10.91 -3.91 -1.57
CA LEU A 131 12.25 -4.48 -1.73
C LEU A 131 12.18 -6.00 -1.97
N PHE A 132 11.32 -6.71 -1.24
CA PHE A 132 11.12 -8.15 -1.39
C PHE A 132 10.50 -8.53 -2.74
N ASP A 133 9.44 -7.85 -3.17
CA ASP A 133 8.71 -8.16 -4.39
C ASP A 133 9.52 -7.81 -5.63
N ILE A 134 10.21 -6.67 -5.66
CA ILE A 134 11.11 -6.34 -6.77
C ILE A 134 12.26 -7.35 -6.87
N ASN A 135 12.85 -7.76 -5.74
CA ASN A 135 13.91 -8.79 -5.73
C ASN A 135 13.39 -10.12 -6.27
N ARG A 136 12.17 -10.52 -5.87
CA ARG A 136 11.50 -11.74 -6.33
C ARG A 136 11.18 -11.70 -7.83
N ILE A 137 10.75 -10.55 -8.36
CA ILE A 137 10.52 -10.35 -9.80
C ILE A 137 11.83 -10.49 -10.57
N VAL A 138 12.89 -9.82 -10.12
CA VAL A 138 14.21 -9.82 -10.80
C VAL A 138 14.87 -11.20 -10.76
N GLN A 139 14.71 -11.95 -9.67
CA GLN A 139 15.23 -13.32 -9.55
C GLN A 139 14.37 -14.39 -10.22
N GLY A 140 13.25 -14.02 -10.84
CA GLY A 140 12.35 -14.95 -11.52
C GLY A 140 11.48 -15.79 -10.58
N GLY A 141 11.35 -15.39 -9.31
CA GLY A 141 10.45 -16.01 -8.35
C GLY A 141 8.97 -15.71 -8.61
N GLU A 142 8.66 -14.58 -9.27
CA GLU A 142 7.31 -14.26 -9.76
C GLU A 142 7.38 -14.00 -11.27
N THR A 143 6.82 -14.89 -12.08
CA THR A 143 6.92 -14.82 -13.55
C THR A 143 5.71 -14.14 -14.19
N ASN A 144 4.61 -13.98 -13.44
CA ASN A 144 3.41 -13.35 -13.97
C ASN A 144 3.43 -11.84 -13.69
N TYR A 145 3.48 -11.04 -14.77
CA TYR A 145 3.51 -9.58 -14.68
C TYR A 145 2.24 -8.97 -14.07
N VAL A 146 1.08 -9.62 -14.19
CA VAL A 146 -0.18 -9.13 -13.60
C VAL A 146 -0.12 -9.27 -12.08
N SER A 147 0.25 -10.45 -11.57
CA SER A 147 0.39 -10.69 -10.13
C SER A 147 1.52 -9.85 -9.52
N ALA A 148 2.65 -9.72 -10.23
CA ALA A 148 3.76 -8.85 -9.83
C ALA A 148 3.34 -7.38 -9.75
N THR A 149 2.61 -6.87 -10.76
CA THR A 149 2.15 -5.48 -10.77
C THR A 149 1.12 -5.23 -9.66
N LEU A 150 0.22 -6.18 -9.40
CA LEU A 150 -0.76 -6.08 -8.32
C LEU A 150 -0.08 -5.95 -6.95
N ALA A 151 0.92 -6.80 -6.66
CA ALA A 151 1.65 -6.77 -5.40
C ALA A 151 2.38 -5.43 -5.19
N VAL A 152 3.21 -5.04 -6.16
CA VAL A 152 3.97 -3.77 -6.10
C VAL A 152 3.03 -2.56 -6.01
N TYR A 153 1.90 -2.58 -6.72
CA TYR A 153 0.88 -1.53 -6.63
C TYR A 153 0.31 -1.39 -5.21
N LEU A 154 -0.04 -2.51 -4.57
CA LEU A 154 -0.57 -2.51 -3.21
C LEU A 154 0.45 -1.97 -2.21
N ASP A 155 1.74 -2.30 -2.38
CA ASP A 155 2.77 -1.77 -1.48
C ASP A 155 2.91 -0.26 -1.62
N ILE A 156 3.03 0.24 -2.85
CA ILE A 156 3.13 1.68 -3.14
C ILE A 156 1.89 2.42 -2.61
N TYR A 157 0.70 1.86 -2.83
CA TYR A 157 -0.56 2.42 -2.33
C TYR A 157 -0.54 2.54 -0.80
N ASN A 158 -0.14 1.48 -0.11
CA ASN A 158 -0.13 1.47 1.35
C ASN A 158 0.96 2.39 1.94
N VAL A 159 2.14 2.48 1.31
CA VAL A 159 3.18 3.47 1.68
C VAL A 159 2.63 4.88 1.53
N PHE A 160 1.99 5.19 0.39
CA PHE A 160 1.41 6.51 0.14
C PHE A 160 0.36 6.89 1.18
N VAL A 161 -0.64 6.02 1.40
CA VAL A 161 -1.71 6.28 2.37
C VAL A 161 -1.14 6.47 3.76
N SER A 162 -0.18 5.64 4.16
CA SER A 162 0.42 5.70 5.50
C SER A 162 1.27 6.96 5.68
N LEU A 163 2.07 7.34 4.69
CA LEU A 163 2.83 8.59 4.70
C LEU A 163 1.92 9.81 4.74
N LEU A 164 0.87 9.83 3.92
CA LEU A 164 -0.10 10.92 3.92
C LEU A 164 -0.77 11.06 5.30
N HIS A 165 -1.12 9.94 5.94
CA HIS A 165 -1.69 9.94 7.28
C HIS A 165 -0.74 10.53 8.34
N LEU A 166 0.55 10.20 8.26
CA LEU A 166 1.58 10.76 9.15
C LEU A 166 1.78 12.26 8.88
N LEU A 167 1.89 12.65 7.62
CA LEU A 167 2.09 14.05 7.23
C LEU A 167 0.90 14.93 7.65
N MET A 168 -0.34 14.46 7.46
CA MET A 168 -1.52 15.18 7.96
C MET A 168 -1.50 15.34 9.49
N ALA A 169 -0.98 14.36 10.22
CA ALA A 169 -0.95 14.40 11.68
C ALA A 169 0.14 15.32 12.24
N PHE A 170 1.32 15.37 11.61
CA PHE A 170 2.48 16.09 12.11
C PHE A 170 2.77 17.43 11.41
N SER A 171 2.27 17.61 10.18
CA SER A 171 2.57 18.76 9.35
C SER A 171 1.33 19.43 8.77
N GLY A 172 0.12 18.97 9.13
CA GLY A 172 -1.13 19.57 8.68
C GLY A 172 -1.42 20.89 9.37
N GLU A 173 -1.58 21.96 8.59
CA GLU A 173 -1.93 23.30 9.07
C GLU A 173 -3.45 23.53 8.96
N ARG A 174 -4.06 24.03 10.04
CA ARG A 174 -5.51 24.23 10.18
C ARG A 174 -5.82 25.70 10.41
N ASP A 175 -5.46 26.53 9.45
CA ASP A 175 -5.74 27.97 9.45
C ASP A 175 -6.68 28.35 8.30
#